data_AF-A0A7Y0WMP1-F1
#
_entry.id   AF-A0A7Y0WMP1-F1
#
_cell.length_a   1.000
_cell.length_b   1.000
_cell.length_c   1.000
_cell.angle_alpha   90.00
_cell.angle_beta   90.00
_cell.angle_gamma   90.00
#
_symmetry.space_group_name_H-M   'P 1'
#
loop_
_entity.id
_entity.type
_entity.pdbx_description
1 polymer ?
#
loop_
_entity_poly.entity_id
_entity_poly.type
_entity_poly.pdbx_seq_one_letter_code
_entity_poly.pdbx_strand_id
1 'polypeptide(L)'
;MDIERVILAAKLGRARKDAQVDTCSVFAAALYDLLSERGIHRTIVTAVKKGFQAWAHSVIEVEGRYYDSLGEFSAAIYRDRARIHPSVSLDIAYVPDSRDDCYEEEFVEMYNFYLKMLTKAAV
;
A
#
# COMPACT_ATOMS: atom_id res chain seq x y z
N MET A 1 -7.01 -7.09 14.01
CA MET A 1 -5.60 -7.42 13.67
C MET A 1 -4.84 -6.11 13.60
N ASP A 2 -3.60 -6.06 14.09
CA ASP A 2 -2.75 -4.87 13.95
C ASP A 2 -2.08 -4.88 12.56
N ILE A 3 -2.71 -4.19 11.60
CA ILE A 3 -2.30 -4.21 10.18
C ILE A 3 -0.91 -3.59 10.01
N GLU A 4 -0.65 -2.47 10.67
CA GLU A 4 0.64 -1.80 10.61
C GLU A 4 1.75 -2.70 11.12
N ARG A 5 1.56 -3.34 12.28
CA ARG A 5 2.54 -4.28 12.81
C ARG A 5 2.79 -5.45 11.85
N VAL A 6 1.76 -5.99 11.19
CA VAL A 6 1.92 -7.06 10.19
C VAL A 6 2.75 -6.58 9.00
N ILE A 7 2.43 -5.42 8.44
CA ILE A 7 3.16 -4.83 7.31
C ILE A 7 4.62 -4.60 7.67
N LEU A 8 4.91 -4.05 8.85
CA LEU A 8 6.27 -3.76 9.29
C LEU A 8 7.05 -5.03 9.65
N ALA A 9 6.38 -6.08 10.15
CA ALA A 9 7.00 -7.36 10.47
C ALA A 9 7.26 -8.26 9.25
N ALA A 10 6.57 -8.03 8.12
CA ALA A 10 6.77 -8.78 6.89
C ALA A 10 8.22 -8.63 6.38
N LYS A 11 8.96 -9.75 6.26
CA LYS A 11 10.38 -9.71 5.85
C LYS A 11 10.54 -9.58 4.32
N LEU A 12 10.12 -8.44 3.77
CA LEU A 12 10.14 -8.15 2.33
C LEU A 12 11.55 -7.87 1.77
N GLY A 13 12.51 -7.49 2.63
CA GLY A 13 13.87 -7.17 2.19
C GLY A 13 13.90 -6.02 1.17
N ARG A 14 14.65 -6.21 0.08
CA ARG A 14 14.76 -5.21 -1.01
C ARG A 14 13.43 -4.95 -1.72
N ALA A 15 12.57 -5.98 -1.81
CA ALA A 15 11.27 -5.88 -2.46
C ALA A 15 10.28 -4.94 -1.75
N ARG A 16 10.58 -4.48 -0.52
CA ARG A 16 9.81 -3.40 0.12
C ARG A 16 9.93 -2.09 -0.63
N LYS A 17 11.11 -1.79 -1.17
CA LYS A 17 11.32 -0.58 -1.97
C LYS A 17 10.55 -0.68 -3.28
N ASP A 18 10.60 -1.84 -3.92
CA ASP A 18 9.87 -2.10 -5.17
C ASP A 18 8.35 -1.95 -4.92
N ALA A 19 7.85 -2.55 -3.83
CA ALA A 19 6.46 -2.40 -3.38
C ALA A 19 6.04 -0.95 -3.05
N GLN A 20 7.00 -0.03 -2.89
CA GLN A 20 6.70 1.37 -2.64
C GLN A 20 6.71 2.21 -3.92
N VAL A 21 7.49 1.81 -4.93
CA VAL A 21 7.80 2.66 -6.10
C VAL A 21 7.22 2.10 -7.38
N ASP A 22 7.36 0.80 -7.61
CA ASP A 22 7.09 0.17 -8.92
C ASP A 22 5.95 -0.85 -8.85
N THR A 23 5.78 -1.53 -7.70
CA THR A 23 4.82 -2.64 -7.53
C THR A 23 3.84 -2.40 -6.39
N CYS A 24 3.46 -1.13 -6.15
CA CYS A 24 2.53 -0.75 -5.09
C CYS A 24 1.14 -1.39 -5.24
N SER A 25 0.62 -1.48 -6.47
CA SER A 25 -0.65 -2.16 -6.79
C SER A 25 -0.59 -3.64 -6.42
N VAL A 26 0.49 -4.33 -6.77
CA VAL A 26 0.71 -5.76 -6.48
C VAL A 26 0.79 -6.01 -4.97
N PHE A 27 1.44 -5.11 -4.21
CA PHE A 27 1.46 -5.18 -2.76
C PHE A 27 0.06 -4.93 -2.15
N ALA A 28 -0.67 -3.93 -2.65
CA ALA A 28 -2.03 -3.63 -2.22
C ALA A 28 -2.95 -4.84 -2.47
N ALA A 29 -2.87 -5.46 -3.65
CA ALA A 29 -3.56 -6.71 -3.97
C ALA A 29 -3.28 -7.82 -2.96
N ALA A 30 -2.01 -8.08 -2.63
CA ALA A 30 -1.63 -9.09 -1.63
C ALA A 30 -2.16 -8.79 -0.22
N LEU A 31 -2.10 -7.51 0.21
CA LEU A 31 -2.66 -7.09 1.49
C LEU A 31 -4.19 -7.18 1.51
N TYR A 32 -4.85 -6.82 0.41
CA TYR A 32 -6.29 -6.92 0.25
C TYR A 32 -6.78 -8.35 0.43
N ASP A 33 -6.07 -9.33 -0.15
CA ASP A 33 -6.43 -10.74 -0.07
C ASP A 33 -6.15 -11.32 1.32
N LEU A 34 -5.02 -10.98 1.94
CA LEU A 34 -4.73 -11.33 3.34
C LEU A 34 -5.86 -10.89 4.29
N LEU A 35 -6.33 -9.66 4.13
CA LEU A 35 -7.39 -9.07 4.95
C LEU A 35 -8.75 -9.71 4.64
N SER A 36 -9.00 -10.02 3.36
CA SER A 36 -10.19 -10.74 2.90
C SER A 36 -10.36 -12.06 3.64
N GLU A 37 -9.31 -12.88 3.66
CA GLU A 37 -9.31 -14.21 4.28
C GLU A 37 -9.62 -14.15 5.78
N ARG A 38 -9.42 -12.99 6.42
CA ARG A 38 -9.64 -12.76 7.84
C ARG A 38 -10.96 -12.03 8.13
N GLY A 39 -11.80 -11.82 7.12
CA GLY A 39 -13.08 -11.13 7.26
C GLY A 39 -12.96 -9.66 7.63
N ILE A 40 -11.81 -9.02 7.35
CA ILE A 40 -11.60 -7.60 7.63
C ILE A 40 -12.12 -6.80 6.43
N HIS A 41 -13.01 -5.84 6.67
CA HIS A 41 -13.49 -4.96 5.62
C HIS A 41 -12.37 -4.04 5.13
N ARG A 42 -12.20 -3.95 3.81
CA ARG A 42 -11.11 -3.22 3.17
C ARG A 42 -11.49 -2.79 1.76
N THR A 43 -10.90 -1.69 1.31
CA THR A 43 -11.06 -1.17 -0.05
C THR A 43 -9.68 -0.84 -0.61
N ILE A 44 -9.43 -1.16 -1.88
CA ILE A 44 -8.24 -0.64 -2.56
C ILE A 44 -8.51 0.81 -2.94
N VAL A 45 -7.55 1.68 -2.67
CA VAL A 45 -7.66 3.11 -2.95
C VAL A 45 -6.37 3.56 -3.60
N THR A 46 -6.50 4.31 -4.69
CA THR A 46 -5.36 4.95 -5.35
C THR A 46 -5.23 6.38 -4.83
N ALA A 47 -4.13 6.64 -4.12
CA ALA A 47 -3.74 7.97 -3.69
C ALA A 47 -3.10 8.70 -4.88
N VAL A 48 -3.66 9.84 -5.26
CA VAL A 48 -3.24 10.61 -6.44
C VAL A 48 -2.77 11.99 -6.00
N LYS A 49 -1.46 12.24 -6.14
CA LYS A 49 -0.92 13.59 -6.01
C LYS A 49 -1.03 14.31 -7.34
N LYS A 50 -1.69 15.46 -7.36
CA LYS A 50 -1.85 16.30 -8.56
C LYS A 50 -0.74 17.36 -8.66
N GLY A 51 -0.62 17.98 -9.84
CA GLY A 51 0.28 19.11 -10.09
C GLY A 51 1.73 18.72 -10.42
N PHE A 52 2.69 19.58 -10.06
CA PHE A 52 4.11 19.35 -10.35
C PHE A 52 4.61 18.07 -9.66
N GLN A 53 5.26 17.17 -10.41
CA GLN A 53 5.62 15.81 -9.96
C GLN A 53 4.37 15.02 -9.49
N ALA A 54 3.39 14.89 -10.39
CA ALA A 54 2.22 14.07 -10.17
C ALA A 54 2.59 12.58 -10.08
N TRP A 55 1.88 11.84 -9.24
CA TRP A 55 2.03 10.41 -9.09
C TRP A 55 0.73 9.78 -8.57
N ALA A 56 0.62 8.47 -8.76
CA ALA A 56 -0.43 7.63 -8.20
C ALA A 56 0.22 6.49 -7.40
N HIS A 57 -0.42 6.10 -6.29
CA HIS A 57 0.10 5.06 -5.39
C HIS A 57 -1.06 4.27 -4.79
N SER A 58 -1.04 2.95 -4.95
CA SER A 58 -2.08 2.07 -4.39
C SER A 58 -1.88 1.88 -2.90
N VAL A 59 -2.95 2.07 -2.14
CA VAL A 59 -3.04 1.87 -0.69
C VAL A 59 -4.29 1.06 -0.35
N ILE A 60 -4.30 0.46 0.84
CA ILE A 60 -5.49 -0.22 1.36
C ILE A 60 -6.13 0.63 2.43
N GLU A 61 -7.42 0.96 2.27
CA GLU A 61 -8.22 1.57 3.30
C GLU A 61 -8.83 0.50 4.22
N VAL A 62 -8.65 0.67 5.53
CA VAL A 62 -9.35 -0.07 6.58
C VAL A 62 -9.78 0.90 7.66
N GLU A 63 -11.09 0.97 7.94
CA GLU A 63 -11.67 1.82 9.00
C GLU A 63 -11.24 3.30 8.89
N GLY A 64 -11.16 3.83 7.65
CA GLY A 64 -10.75 5.21 7.37
C GLY A 64 -9.25 5.49 7.47
N ARG A 65 -8.42 4.47 7.72
CA ARG A 65 -6.94 4.56 7.70
C ARG A 65 -6.40 3.89 6.45
N TYR A 66 -5.34 4.46 5.88
CA TYR A 66 -4.72 3.95 4.65
C TYR A 66 -3.40 3.27 4.97
N TYR A 67 -3.08 2.21 4.23
CA TYR A 67 -1.86 1.43 4.44
C TYR A 67 -1.15 1.11 3.13
N ASP A 68 0.18 1.25 3.13
CA ASP A 68 1.06 0.86 2.04
C ASP A 68 2.16 -0.09 2.52
N SER A 69 3.15 -0.37 1.66
CA SER A 69 4.27 -1.25 2.01
C SER A 69 5.20 -0.69 3.08
N LEU A 70 4.97 0.53 3.58
CA LEU A 70 5.72 1.15 4.67
C LEU A 70 4.89 1.36 5.95
N GLY A 71 3.66 0.86 6.00
CA GLY A 71 2.77 0.96 7.16
C GLY A 71 1.61 1.92 6.90
N GLU A 72 1.23 2.72 7.89
CA GLU A 72 0.17 3.72 7.71
C GLU A 72 0.57 4.78 6.67
N PHE A 73 -0.40 5.24 5.89
CA PHE A 73 -0.25 6.24 4.86
C PHE A 73 -1.19 7.42 5.09
N SER A 74 -0.65 8.62 4.97
CA SER A 74 -1.40 9.88 4.93
C SER A 74 -0.55 10.93 4.22
N ALA A 75 -1.15 12.06 3.82
CA ALA A 75 -0.39 13.16 3.24
C ALA A 75 0.72 13.68 4.16
N ALA A 76 0.48 13.70 5.48
CA ALA A 76 1.48 14.09 6.47
C ALA A 76 2.63 13.06 6.56
N ILE A 77 2.29 11.77 6.65
CA ILE A 77 3.30 10.70 6.69
C ILE A 77 4.13 10.67 5.40
N TYR A 78 3.48 10.82 4.24
CA TYR A 78 4.18 10.90 2.96
C TYR A 78 5.13 12.10 2.92
N ARG A 79 4.68 13.28 3.37
CA ARG A 79 5.51 14.49 3.46
C ARG A 79 6.79 14.21 4.25
N ASP A 80 6.66 13.60 5.42
CA ASP A 80 7.78 13.31 6.31
C ASP A 80 8.74 12.29 5.67
N ARG A 81 8.21 11.21 5.10
CA ARG A 81 8.99 10.18 4.38
C ARG A 81 9.77 10.77 3.19
N ALA A 82 9.12 11.65 2.41
CA ALA A 82 9.71 12.30 1.25
C ALA A 82 10.58 13.52 1.60
N ARG A 83 10.67 13.88 2.89
CA ARG A 83 11.41 15.07 3.39
C ARG A 83 10.98 16.37 2.71
N ILE A 84 9.69 16.47 2.40
CA ILE A 84 9.11 17.64 1.76
C ILE A 84 8.91 18.73 2.81
N HIS A 85 9.37 19.95 2.53
CA HIS A 85 9.24 21.06 3.46
C HIS A 85 7.76 21.35 3.79
N PRO A 86 7.40 21.67 5.06
CA PRO A 86 6.00 21.86 5.47
C PRO A 86 5.24 22.94 4.70
N SER A 87 5.94 23.93 4.16
CA SER A 87 5.33 25.00 3.35
C SER A 87 4.92 24.56 1.94
N VAL A 88 5.36 23.38 1.49
CA VAL A 88 4.97 22.84 0.18
C VAL A 88 3.57 22.25 0.30
N SER A 89 2.65 22.79 -0.49
CA SER A 89 1.29 22.26 -0.58
C SER A 89 1.33 20.86 -1.22
N LEU A 90 0.71 19.90 -0.54
CA LEU A 90 0.50 18.55 -1.04
C LEU A 90 -0.99 18.30 -1.12
N ASP A 91 -1.49 18.25 -2.34
CA ASP A 91 -2.87 17.89 -2.64
C ASP A 91 -2.91 16.43 -3.11
N ILE A 92 -3.41 15.56 -2.25
CA ILE A 92 -3.54 14.12 -2.49
C ILE A 92 -5.03 13.78 -2.42
N ALA A 93 -5.56 13.34 -3.55
CA ALA A 93 -6.91 12.79 -3.64
C ALA A 93 -6.88 11.27 -3.44
N TYR A 94 -7.95 10.72 -2.91
CA TYR A 94 -8.12 9.28 -2.71
C TYR A 94 -9.26 8.81 -3.62
N VAL A 95 -8.95 7.91 -4.54
CA VAL A 95 -9.91 7.39 -5.51
C VAL A 95 -10.05 5.89 -5.29
N PRO A 96 -11.25 5.37 -4.99
CA PRO A 96 -11.47 3.92 -4.88
C PRO A 96 -11.05 3.21 -6.16
N ASP A 97 -10.44 2.04 -6.00
CA ASP A 97 -9.93 1.21 -7.08
C ASP A 97 -10.44 -0.24 -6.92
N SER A 98 -10.29 -1.05 -7.96
CA SER A 98 -10.71 -2.45 -7.92
C SER A 98 -9.53 -3.38 -7.64
N ARG A 99 -9.83 -4.55 -7.05
CA ARG A 99 -8.83 -5.61 -6.87
C ARG A 99 -8.31 -6.15 -8.19
N ASP A 100 -9.16 -6.19 -9.22
CA ASP A 100 -8.82 -6.75 -10.53
C ASP A 100 -7.87 -5.82 -11.30
N ASP A 101 -8.00 -4.50 -11.11
CA ASP A 101 -7.13 -3.50 -11.76
C ASP A 101 -5.74 -3.40 -11.09
N CYS A 102 -5.59 -3.92 -9.87
CA CYS A 102 -4.34 -3.87 -9.09
C CYS A 102 -3.47 -5.12 -9.22
N TYR A 103 -3.76 -6.01 -10.17
CA TYR A 103 -3.02 -7.23 -10.41
C TYR A 103 -2.95 -7.56 -11.88
N GLU A 104 -1.73 -7.86 -12.34
CA GLU A 104 -1.47 -8.38 -13.67
C GLU A 104 -0.78 -9.73 -13.54
N GLU A 105 -1.11 -10.69 -14.41
CA GLU A 105 -0.57 -12.05 -14.36
C GLU A 105 0.97 -12.09 -14.43
N GLU A 106 1.58 -11.11 -15.09
CA GLU A 106 3.03 -10.97 -15.16
C GLU A 106 3.71 -10.74 -13.80
N PHE A 107 2.98 -10.22 -12.81
CA PHE A 107 3.48 -10.01 -11.45
C PHE A 107 3.07 -11.10 -10.45
N VAL A 108 2.54 -12.24 -10.92
CA VAL A 108 2.02 -13.32 -10.06
C VAL A 108 3.06 -13.83 -9.05
N GLU A 109 4.33 -13.94 -9.44
CA GLU A 109 5.40 -14.37 -8.54
C GLU A 109 5.65 -13.36 -7.42
N MET A 110 5.62 -12.07 -7.75
CA MET A 110 5.82 -10.98 -6.80
C MET A 110 4.62 -10.87 -5.84
N TYR A 111 3.40 -10.97 -6.37
CA TYR A 111 2.17 -11.07 -5.57
C TYR A 111 2.25 -12.22 -4.57
N ASN A 112 2.56 -13.43 -5.03
CA ASN A 112 2.68 -14.62 -4.19
C ASN A 112 3.76 -14.46 -3.12
N PHE A 113 4.88 -13.82 -3.47
CA PHE A 113 5.91 -13.47 -2.51
C PHE A 113 5.38 -12.52 -1.42
N TYR A 114 4.73 -11.42 -1.79
CA TYR A 114 4.16 -10.46 -0.82
C TYR A 114 3.12 -11.12 0.09
N LEU A 115 2.15 -11.83 -0.49
CA LEU A 115 1.11 -12.51 0.28
C LEU A 115 1.72 -13.51 1.27
N LYS A 116 2.67 -14.34 0.82
CA LYS A 116 3.37 -15.29 1.70
C LYS A 116 4.07 -14.60 2.87
N MET A 117 4.72 -13.47 2.63
CA MET A 117 5.46 -12.75 3.68
C MET A 117 4.53 -12.03 4.65
N LEU A 118 3.43 -11.47 4.16
CA LEU A 118 2.38 -10.88 4.98
C LEU A 118 1.69 -11.94 5.84
N THR A 119 1.31 -13.08 5.24
CA THR A 119 0.68 -14.20 5.96
C THR A 119 1.58 -14.71 7.07
N LYS A 120 2.89 -14.85 6.83
CA LYS A 120 3.86 -15.23 7.88
C LYS A 120 3.98 -14.23 9.01
N ALA A 121 3.79 -12.93 8.74
CA ALA A 121 3.86 -11.88 9.75
C ALA A 121 2.55 -11.71 10.55
N ALA A 122 1.44 -12.27 10.04
CA ALA A 122 0.13 -12.24 10.67
C ALA A 122 -0.15 -13.41 11.62
N VAL A 123 0.85 -14.27 11.87
CA VAL A 123 0.80 -15.42 12.81
C VAL A 123 1.41 -15.03 14.15
#